data_AF-A0A945US88-F1
#
_entry.id   AF-A0A945US88-F1
#
_cell.length_a   1.000
_cell.length_b   1.000
_cell.length_c   1.000
_cell.angle_alpha   90.00
_cell.angle_beta   90.00
_cell.angle_gamma   90.00
#
_symmetry.space_group_name_H-M   'P 1'
#
loop_
_entity.id
_entity.type
_entity.pdbx_description
1 polymer ?
#
loop_
_entity_poly.entity_id
_entity_poly.type
_entity_poly.pdbx_seq_one_letter_code
_entity_poly.pdbx_strand_id
1 'polypeptide(L)' 'MSITELRKLPADEKLKILEVLWGDLASDEDSFKSPSWHDGELRQTEEDFDRGTVEVLDWEDAKKELRSQFK' A
#
# COMPACT_ATOMS: atom_id res chain seq x y z
N MET A 1 -14.99 17.52 -8.48
CA MET A 1 -13.65 17.85 -9.00
C MET A 1 -13.30 16.82 -10.06
N SER A 2 -12.85 17.23 -11.23
CA SER A 2 -12.43 16.35 -12.32
C SER A 2 -10.97 15.95 -12.18
N ILE A 3 -10.60 14.81 -12.78
CA ILE A 3 -9.20 14.35 -12.86
C ILE A 3 -8.31 15.41 -13.52
N THR A 4 -8.85 16.15 -14.49
CA THR A 4 -8.14 17.25 -15.16
C THR A 4 -7.82 18.40 -14.22
N GLU A 5 -8.71 18.72 -13.27
CA GLU A 5 -8.46 19.73 -12.23
C GLU A 5 -7.44 19.23 -11.21
N LEU A 6 -7.55 17.97 -10.76
CA LEU A 6 -6.59 17.35 -9.84
C LEU A 6 -5.15 17.42 -10.37
N ARG A 7 -4.93 17.20 -11.68
CA ARG A 7 -3.58 17.26 -12.27
C ARG A 7 -2.93 18.63 -12.13
N LYS A 8 -3.71 19.71 -12.10
CA LYS A 8 -3.22 21.10 -12.01
C LYS A 8 -2.83 21.51 -10.59
N LEU A 9 -3.23 20.76 -9.57
CA LEU A 9 -2.93 21.08 -8.18
C LEU A 9 -1.45 20.91 -7.85
N PRO A 10 -0.91 21.71 -6.91
CA PRO A 10 0.40 21.47 -6.33
C PRO A 10 0.44 20.14 -5.57
N ALA A 11 1.64 19.63 -5.31
CA ALA A 11 1.83 18.31 -4.72
C ALA A 11 1.24 18.20 -3.30
N ASP A 12 1.33 19.24 -2.49
CA ASP A 12 0.81 19.25 -1.12
C ASP A 12 -0.73 19.17 -1.09
N GLU A 13 -1.41 19.85 -2.01
CA GLU A 13 -2.87 19.75 -2.14
C GLU A 13 -3.31 18.38 -2.64
N LYS A 14 -2.56 17.79 -3.59
CA LYS A 14 -2.80 16.41 -4.04
C LYS A 14 -2.68 15.42 -2.89
N LEU A 15 -1.65 15.57 -2.05
CA LEU A 15 -1.45 14.70 -0.89
C LEU A 15 -2.59 14.84 0.13
N LYS A 16 -3.02 16.06 0.46
CA LYS A 16 -4.18 16.28 1.35
C LYS A 16 -5.45 15.61 0.82
N ILE A 17 -5.70 15.72 -0.48
CA ILE A 17 -6.86 15.07 -1.11
C ILE A 17 -6.71 13.55 -1.04
N LEU A 18 -5.51 13.02 -1.30
CA LEU A 18 -5.24 11.58 -1.22
C LEU A 18 -5.53 11.05 0.20
N GLU A 19 -5.07 11.74 1.24
CA GLU A 19 -5.34 11.37 2.64
C GLU A 19 -6.84 11.32 2.96
N VAL A 20 -7.60 12.33 2.52
CA VAL A 20 -9.06 12.37 2.74
C VAL A 20 -9.76 11.24 1.98
N LEU A 21 -9.41 11.03 0.70
CA LEU A 21 -9.99 9.95 -0.10
C LEU A 21 -9.63 8.57 0.45
N TRP A 22 -8.40 8.39 0.90
CA TRP A 22 -7.94 7.14 1.49
C TRP A 22 -8.68 6.86 2.81
N GLY A 23 -8.84 7.86 3.67
CA GLY A 23 -9.61 7.74 4.90
C GLY A 23 -11.08 7.38 4.65
N ASP A 24 -11.70 8.01 3.64
CA ASP A 24 -13.09 7.73 3.24
C ASP A 24 -13.24 6.27 2.76
N LEU A 25 -12.37 5.83 1.84
CA LEU A 25 -12.36 4.45 1.32
C LEU A 25 -12.06 3.41 2.40
N ALA A 26 -11.15 3.72 3.31
CA ALA A 26 -10.76 2.80 4.39
C ALA A 26 -11.82 2.72 5.50
N SER A 27 -12.73 3.70 5.61
CA SER A 27 -13.74 3.73 6.67
C SER A 27 -14.86 2.70 6.49
N ASP A 28 -15.03 2.18 5.26
CA ASP A 28 -16.00 1.14 4.93
C ASP A 28 -15.29 -0.06 4.30
N GLU A 29 -14.71 -0.91 5.15
CA GLU A 29 -14.00 -2.13 4.75
C GLU A 29 -14.89 -3.10 3.93
N ASP A 30 -16.21 -3.00 4.07
CA ASP A 30 -17.16 -3.85 3.36
C ASP A 30 -17.53 -3.31 1.96
N SER A 31 -17.36 -2.01 1.72
CA SER A 31 -17.61 -1.36 0.43
C SER A 31 -16.71 -1.89 -0.68
N PHE A 32 -15.50 -2.34 -0.33
CA PHE A 32 -14.52 -2.86 -1.28
C PHE A 32 -14.13 -4.30 -0.93
N LYS A 33 -14.73 -5.26 -1.62
CA LYS A 33 -14.36 -6.67 -1.46
C LYS A 33 -12.98 -6.92 -2.05
N SER A 34 -12.07 -7.41 -1.20
CA SER A 34 -10.75 -7.83 -1.63
C SER A 34 -10.83 -8.86 -2.75
N PRO A 35 -9.93 -8.82 -3.75
CA PRO A 35 -9.83 -9.88 -4.75
C PRO A 35 -9.69 -11.27 -4.12
N SER A 36 -10.25 -12.29 -4.75
CA SER A 36 -10.26 -13.65 -4.20
C SER A 36 -8.87 -14.25 -3.95
N TRP A 37 -7.83 -13.74 -4.62
CA TRP A 37 -6.46 -14.20 -4.46
C TRP A 37 -5.75 -13.62 -3.23
N HIS A 38 -6.23 -12.50 -2.67
CA HIS A 38 -5.59 -11.85 -1.50
C HIS A 38 -5.51 -12.79 -0.30
N ASP A 39 -6.60 -13.50 0.00
CA ASP A 39 -6.65 -14.44 1.13
C ASP A 39 -5.62 -15.57 1.00
N GLY A 40 -5.41 -16.05 -0.24
CA GLY A 40 -4.41 -17.08 -0.53
C GLY A 40 -2.99 -16.60 -0.25
N GLU A 41 -2.63 -15.41 -0.75
CA GLU A 41 -1.30 -14.83 -0.55
C GLU A 41 -1.02 -14.49 0.93
N LEU A 42 -2.01 -13.96 1.64
CA LEU A 42 -1.87 -13.66 3.07
C LEU A 42 -1.65 -14.93 3.89
N ARG A 43 -2.45 -15.97 3.65
CA ARG A 43 -2.30 -17.27 4.32
C ARG A 43 -0.95 -17.90 4.03
N GLN A 44 -0.52 -17.89 2.76
CA GLN A 44 0.78 -18.41 2.38
C GLN A 44 1.91 -17.65 3.07
N THR A 45 1.83 -16.32 3.14
CA THR A 45 2.83 -15.48 3.81
C THR A 45 2.91 -15.80 5.31
N GLU A 46 1.78 -15.98 5.98
CA GLU A 46 1.71 -16.36 7.40
C GLU A 46 2.32 -17.75 7.65
N GLU A 47 1.95 -18.75 6.83
CA GLU A 47 2.51 -20.10 6.91
C GLU A 47 4.03 -20.13 6.67
N ASP A 48 4.51 -19.33 5.70
CA ASP A 48 5.93 -19.25 5.38
C ASP A 48 6.72 -18.52 6.47
N PHE A 49 6.09 -17.55 7.15
CA PHE A 49 6.63 -16.86 8.32
C PHE A 49 6.77 -17.80 9.52
N ASP A 50 5.71 -18.53 9.86
CA ASP A 50 5.71 -19.48 10.97
C ASP A 50 6.72 -20.62 10.76
N ARG A 51 6.92 -21.02 9.50
CA ARG A 51 7.92 -22.02 9.11
C ARG A 51 9.36 -21.48 9.12
N GLY A 52 9.55 -20.17 9.27
CA GLY A 52 10.85 -19.51 9.23
C GLY A 52 11.48 -19.51 7.84
N THR A 53 10.66 -19.58 6.78
CA THR A 53 11.12 -19.60 5.38
C THR A 53 11.06 -18.23 4.70
N VAL A 54 10.60 -17.21 5.41
CA VAL A 54 10.67 -15.81 4.97
C VAL A 54 11.79 -15.09 5.68
N GLU A 55 12.40 -14.13 4.98
CA GLU A 55 13.32 -13.17 5.58
C GLU A 55 12.52 -12.00 6.17
N VAL A 56 12.78 -11.67 7.43
CA VAL A 56 12.20 -10.49 8.08
C VAL A 56 13.24 -9.39 8.08
N LEU A 57 12.92 -8.28 7.41
CA LEU A 57 13.80 -7.13 7.28
C LEU A 57 13.27 -5.95 8.09
N ASP A 58 14.18 -5.16 8.64
CA ASP A 58 13.81 -3.84 9.15
C ASP A 58 13.32 -2.95 7.99
N TRP A 59 12.30 -2.15 8.26
CA TRP A 59 11.64 -1.34 7.23
C TRP A 59 12.55 -0.27 6.63
N GLU A 60 13.44 0.33 7.43
CA GLU A 60 14.39 1.32 6.94
C GLU A 60 15.50 0.67 6.11
N ASP A 61 15.94 -0.52 6.50
CA ASP A 61 16.91 -1.31 5.72
C ASP A 61 16.32 -1.74 4.37
N ALA A 62 15.07 -2.23 4.35
CA ALA A 62 14.37 -2.61 3.12
C ALA A 62 14.21 -1.42 2.15
N LYS A 63 13.83 -0.24 2.65
CA LYS A 63 13.74 0.98 1.82
C LYS A 63 15.09 1.38 1.24
N LYS A 64 16.15 1.30 2.04
CA LYS A 64 17.51 1.66 1.62
C LYS A 64 17.98 0.75 0.50
N GLU A 65 17.78 -0.56 0.65
CA GLU A 65 18.11 -1.57 -0.36
C GLU A 65 17.36 -1.30 -1.67
N LEU A 66 16.03 -1.13 -1.63
CA LEU A 66 15.22 -0.83 -2.82
C LEU A 66 15.70 0.42 -3.56
N ARG A 67 15.95 1.52 -2.83
CA ARG A 67 16.45 2.77 -3.44
C ARG A 67 17.83 2.62 -4.05
N SER A 68 18.64 1.69 -3.54
CA SER A 68 19.97 1.40 -4.08
C SER A 68 19.91 0.66 -5.41
N GLN A 69 18.89 -0.20 -5.60
CA GLN A 69 18.72 -1.02 -6.81
C GLN A 69 18.22 -0.21 -8.02
N PHE A 70 17.51 0.90 -7.78
CA PHE A 70 16.93 1.74 -8.84
C PHE A 70 17.65 3.09 -9.00
N LYS A 71 18.95 3.14 -8.71
CA LYS A 71 19.77 4.34 -8.88
C LYS A 71 20.16 4.64 -10.32
#